data_AF-A0A0B1RXJ3-F1
#
_entry.id   AF-A0A0B1RXJ3-F1
#
_cell.length_a   1.000
_cell.length_b   1.000
_cell.length_c   1.000
_cell.angle_alpha   90.00
_cell.angle_beta   90.00
_cell.angle_gamma   90.00
#
_symmetry.space_group_name_H-M   'P 1'
#
loop_
_entity.id
_entity.type
_entity.pdbx_description
1 polymer ?
#
loop_
_entity_poly.entity_id
_entity_poly.type
_entity_poly.pdbx_seq_one_letter_code
_entity_poly.pdbx_strand_id
1 'polypeptide(L)'
;ARQFDWYKWGASPRARIFERDHKKVVDIDSLTKLMRYNDYTHEEFARCKCTPLPYTAEGGISARGDLNTPGGTYEVDSMGFRDHAGLDYKGTNYEMFSKLRFRAWGGPTYDPLPVFE
;
A
#
# COMPACT_ATOMS: atom_id res chain seq x y z
N ALA A 1 -11.26 17.56 6.19
CA ALA A 1 -11.21 16.09 6.42
C ALA A 1 -12.37 15.34 5.74
N ARG A 2 -13.66 15.62 6.01
CA ARG A 2 -14.79 14.84 5.44
C ARG A 2 -15.03 14.94 3.92
N GLN A 3 -14.25 15.75 3.19
CA GLN A 3 -14.45 15.99 1.75
C GLN A 3 -13.67 15.03 0.84
N PHE A 4 -12.60 14.39 1.33
CA PHE A 4 -11.74 13.53 0.52
C PHE A 4 -12.02 12.06 0.81
N ASP A 5 -12.11 11.25 -0.24
CA ASP A 5 -12.28 9.79 -0.13
C ASP A 5 -11.15 9.15 0.72
N TRP A 6 -9.97 9.77 0.72
CA TRP A 6 -8.83 9.39 1.56
C TRP A 6 -9.16 9.23 3.06
N TYR A 7 -10.07 10.05 3.60
CA TYR A 7 -10.48 10.00 5.01
C TYR A 7 -11.83 9.32 5.24
N LYS A 8 -12.51 8.90 4.17
CA LYS A 8 -13.85 8.33 4.24
C LYS A 8 -13.75 6.80 4.34
N TRP A 9 -14.41 6.23 5.35
CA TRP A 9 -14.51 4.79 5.53
C TRP A 9 -15.06 4.11 4.26
N GLY A 10 -14.42 3.04 3.82
CA GLY A 10 -14.80 2.30 2.61
C GLY A 10 -14.41 2.96 1.28
N ALA A 11 -13.96 4.22 1.28
CA ALA A 11 -13.60 4.93 0.05
C ALA A 11 -12.10 5.15 -0.14
N SER A 12 -11.31 5.04 0.94
CA SER A 12 -9.84 5.16 0.84
C SER A 12 -9.25 4.08 -0.07
N PRO A 13 -8.07 4.33 -0.69
CA PRO A 13 -7.48 3.37 -1.63
C PRO A 13 -7.31 1.99 -1.01
N ARG A 14 -6.76 1.92 0.21
CA ARG A 14 -6.61 0.65 0.94
C ARG A 14 -7.94 -0.07 1.17
N ALA A 15 -9.00 0.64 1.53
CA ALA A 15 -10.31 0.03 1.73
C ALA A 15 -10.84 -0.60 0.43
N ARG A 16 -10.67 0.11 -0.70
CA ARG A 16 -11.10 -0.38 -2.01
C ARG A 16 -10.25 -1.54 -2.53
N ILE A 17 -8.92 -1.50 -2.34
CA ILE A 17 -8.04 -2.63 -2.67
C ILE A 17 -8.43 -3.86 -1.86
N PHE A 18 -8.64 -3.71 -0.55
CA PHE A 18 -9.08 -4.83 0.29
C PHE A 18 -10.43 -5.37 -0.18
N GLU A 19 -11.44 -4.53 -0.38
CA GLU A 19 -12.76 -4.96 -0.88
C GLU A 19 -12.66 -5.77 -2.18
N ARG A 20 -11.79 -5.35 -3.11
CA ARG A 20 -11.56 -6.03 -4.39
C ARG A 20 -10.80 -7.36 -4.23
N ASP A 21 -9.75 -7.39 -3.42
CA ASP A 21 -8.71 -8.43 -3.49
C ASP A 21 -8.65 -9.36 -2.28
N HIS A 22 -9.31 -9.06 -1.16
CA HIS A 22 -9.23 -9.88 0.05
C HIS A 22 -9.66 -11.35 -0.18
N LYS A 23 -10.60 -11.58 -1.10
CA LYS A 23 -11.10 -12.92 -1.48
C LYS A 23 -10.09 -13.74 -2.30
N LYS A 24 -9.05 -13.10 -2.86
CA LYS A 24 -7.99 -13.76 -3.63
C LYS A 24 -6.91 -14.35 -2.70
N VAL A 25 -6.95 -14.06 -1.40
CA VAL A 25 -6.03 -14.60 -0.41
C VAL A 25 -6.50 -16.00 0.00
N VAL A 26 -5.75 -17.02 -0.41
CA VAL A 26 -6.07 -18.44 -0.19
C VAL A 26 -5.00 -19.16 0.62
N ASP A 27 -3.83 -18.53 0.80
CA ASP A 27 -2.67 -19.08 1.50
C ASP A 27 -1.75 -17.96 2.00
N ILE A 28 -0.62 -18.34 2.61
CA ILE A 28 0.35 -17.39 3.17
C ILE A 28 1.08 -16.61 2.07
N ASP A 29 1.23 -17.17 0.86
CA ASP A 29 1.92 -16.53 -0.26
C ASP A 29 1.07 -15.43 -0.87
N SER A 30 -0.20 -15.71 -1.14
CA SER A 30 -1.21 -14.73 -1.59
C SER A 30 -1.49 -13.66 -0.53
N LEU A 31 -1.46 -14.01 0.77
CA LEU A 31 -1.52 -13.01 1.85
C LEU A 31 -0.29 -12.09 1.80
N THR A 32 0.90 -12.66 1.67
CA THR A 32 2.15 -11.88 1.53
C THR A 32 2.04 -10.94 0.33
N LYS A 33 1.59 -11.43 -0.82
CA LYS A 33 1.44 -10.63 -2.03
C LYS A 33 0.47 -9.46 -1.85
N LEU A 34 -0.70 -9.68 -1.24
CA LEU A 34 -1.65 -8.60 -0.95
C LEU A 34 -1.05 -7.56 0.02
N MET A 35 -0.43 -8.02 1.11
CA MET A 35 0.12 -7.12 2.13
C MET A 35 1.33 -6.33 1.63
N ARG A 36 2.04 -6.82 0.61
CA ARG A 36 3.16 -6.12 -0.03
C ARG A 36 2.73 -5.34 -1.29
N TYR A 37 1.45 -5.34 -1.64
CA TYR A 37 0.97 -4.74 -2.88
C TYR A 37 1.14 -3.21 -2.88
N ASN A 38 1.84 -2.72 -3.90
CA ASN A 38 1.83 -1.33 -4.30
C ASN A 38 2.22 -1.22 -5.78
N ASP A 39 1.23 -0.98 -6.64
CA ASP A 39 1.42 -0.72 -8.06
C ASP A 39 0.75 0.62 -8.43
N TYR A 40 1.08 1.66 -7.65
CA TYR A 40 0.35 2.94 -7.64
C TYR A 40 0.23 3.64 -9.01
N THR A 41 1.13 3.35 -9.96
CA THR A 41 1.05 3.93 -11.31
C THR A 41 -0.02 3.27 -12.18
N HIS A 42 -0.44 2.05 -11.85
CA HIS A 42 -1.47 1.29 -12.56
C HIS A 42 -2.73 1.03 -11.72
N GLU A 43 -2.66 1.22 -10.40
CA GLU A 43 -3.79 1.08 -9.47
C GLU A 43 -4.77 2.25 -9.62
N GLU A 44 -5.99 1.95 -10.10
CA GLU A 44 -7.05 2.94 -10.27
C GLU A 44 -7.45 3.63 -8.96
N PHE A 45 -7.33 2.94 -7.82
CA PHE A 45 -7.68 3.50 -6.52
C PHE A 45 -6.60 4.42 -5.96
N ALA A 46 -5.37 4.38 -6.50
CA ALA A 46 -4.28 5.27 -6.10
C ALA A 46 -4.31 6.63 -6.83
N ARG A 47 -5.27 6.82 -7.75
CA ARG A 47 -5.44 8.09 -8.47
C ARG A 47 -5.89 9.21 -7.55
N CYS A 48 -5.37 10.42 -7.80
CA CYS A 48 -5.72 11.63 -7.05
C CYS A 48 -5.58 12.87 -7.94
N LYS A 49 -6.20 13.99 -7.55
CA LYS A 49 -5.92 15.31 -8.15
C LYS A 49 -4.55 15.80 -7.70
N CYS A 50 -3.53 15.24 -8.32
CA CYS A 50 -2.12 15.44 -7.98
C CYS A 50 -1.30 15.87 -9.20
N THR A 51 -0.21 16.58 -8.98
CA THR A 51 0.74 16.99 -10.03
C THR A 51 2.18 16.73 -9.60
N PRO A 52 3.09 16.38 -10.55
CA PRO A 52 2.88 16.23 -11.99
C PRO A 52 2.20 14.92 -12.41
N LEU A 53 2.14 13.93 -11.52
CA LEU A 53 1.57 12.61 -11.81
C LEU A 53 0.19 12.44 -11.14
N PRO A 54 -0.79 11.80 -11.79
CA PRO A 54 -2.17 11.72 -11.31
C PRO A 54 -2.40 10.57 -10.33
N TYR A 55 -1.40 10.23 -9.51
CA TYR A 55 -1.42 9.12 -8.58
C TYR A 55 -0.52 9.39 -7.36
N THR A 56 -0.78 8.67 -6.27
CA THR A 56 0.05 8.70 -5.07
C THR A 56 0.55 7.31 -4.70
N ALA A 57 1.85 7.21 -4.43
CA ALA A 57 2.49 5.98 -3.95
C ALA A 57 2.10 5.61 -2.50
N GLU A 58 1.38 6.50 -1.80
CA GLU A 58 0.75 6.22 -0.51
C GLU A 58 -0.57 5.42 -0.66
N GLY A 59 -1.07 5.29 -1.89
CA GLY A 59 -2.33 4.62 -2.21
C GLY A 59 -2.28 3.08 -2.26
N GLY A 60 -1.11 2.46 -2.08
CA GLY A 60 -0.94 1.00 -2.00
C GLY A 60 -1.32 0.42 -0.64
N ILE A 61 -1.37 -0.91 -0.53
CA ILE A 61 -1.45 -1.58 0.78
C ILE A 61 -0.16 -1.36 1.56
N SER A 62 0.99 -1.50 0.88
CA SER A 62 2.31 -1.18 1.42
C SER A 62 2.82 0.12 0.79
N ALA A 63 2.55 1.26 1.44
CA ALA A 63 2.91 2.60 0.95
C ALA A 63 4.40 2.75 0.56
N ARG A 64 4.67 3.66 -0.39
CA ARG A 64 6.00 4.07 -0.86
C ARG A 64 6.05 5.58 -1.07
N GLY A 65 5.85 6.35 -0.01
CA GLY A 65 5.84 7.82 -0.04
C GLY A 65 7.14 8.43 -0.56
N ASP A 66 8.24 7.68 -0.50
CA ASP A 66 9.55 8.03 -1.06
C ASP A 66 9.52 8.13 -2.60
N LEU A 67 8.58 7.46 -3.28
CA LEU A 67 8.46 7.48 -4.74
C LEU A 67 7.56 8.60 -5.26
N ASN A 68 6.90 9.36 -4.39
CA ASN A 68 6.13 10.53 -4.79
C ASN A 68 7.04 11.68 -5.23
N THR A 69 6.56 12.59 -6.06
CA THR A 69 7.37 13.70 -6.57
C THR A 69 7.64 14.74 -5.48
N PRO A 70 8.91 15.06 -5.15
CA PRO A 70 9.23 16.17 -4.25
C PRO A 70 8.67 17.49 -4.78
N GLY A 71 7.97 18.24 -3.92
CA GLY A 71 7.31 19.50 -4.30
C GLY A 71 6.06 19.34 -5.19
N GLY A 72 5.56 18.11 -5.39
CA GLY A 72 4.30 17.86 -6.07
C GLY A 72 3.08 18.39 -5.29
N THR A 73 1.97 18.56 -5.98
CA THR A 73 0.69 18.91 -5.34
C THR A 73 -0.16 17.66 -5.14
N TYR A 74 -0.87 17.58 -4.02
CA TYR A 74 -1.66 16.43 -3.63
C TYR A 74 -2.98 16.88 -2.99
N GLU A 75 -4.01 16.04 -3.02
CA GLU A 75 -5.32 16.37 -2.43
C GLU A 75 -5.24 16.56 -0.91
N VAL A 76 -4.35 15.81 -0.26
CA VAL A 76 -4.04 15.93 1.17
C VAL A 76 -2.55 15.72 1.39
N ASP A 77 -1.98 16.40 2.39
CA ASP A 77 -0.53 16.38 2.67
C ASP A 77 0.04 14.97 2.84
N SER A 78 -0.73 14.05 3.43
CA SER A 78 -0.28 12.68 3.68
C SER A 78 -0.08 11.84 2.43
N MET A 79 -0.56 12.27 1.26
CA MET A 79 -0.36 11.60 -0.02
C MET A 79 0.97 11.99 -0.70
N GLY A 80 1.67 13.01 -0.21
CA GLY A 80 2.83 13.59 -0.88
C GLY A 80 4.14 12.84 -0.70
N PHE A 81 5.22 13.46 -1.19
CA PHE A 81 6.59 12.98 -0.98
C PHE A 81 6.98 13.01 0.50
N ARG A 82 7.37 11.85 1.03
CA ARG A 82 7.71 11.65 2.44
C ARG A 82 8.73 10.52 2.57
N ASP A 83 9.65 10.64 3.52
CA ASP A 83 10.46 9.52 3.98
C ASP A 83 9.56 8.58 4.83
N HIS A 84 8.66 7.87 4.14
CA HIS A 84 7.60 7.08 4.73
C HIS A 84 7.20 5.94 3.79
N ALA A 85 7.12 4.71 4.33
CA ALA A 85 6.77 3.53 3.56
C ALA A 85 6.21 2.41 4.46
N GLY A 86 5.65 1.37 3.85
CA GLY A 86 5.40 0.10 4.52
C GLY A 86 6.71 -0.66 4.74
N LEU A 87 7.23 -0.66 5.97
CA LEU A 87 8.58 -1.16 6.28
C LEU A 87 8.67 -2.65 6.59
N ASP A 88 7.53 -3.33 6.75
CA ASP A 88 7.54 -4.77 7.00
C ASP A 88 6.24 -5.46 6.59
N TYR A 89 6.25 -6.79 6.70
CA TYR A 89 5.07 -7.64 6.77
C TYR A 89 5.33 -8.76 7.76
N LYS A 90 4.30 -9.11 8.53
CA LYS A 90 4.27 -10.28 9.41
C LYS A 90 2.96 -11.01 9.17
N GLY A 91 3.02 -12.28 8.78
CA GLY A 91 1.84 -13.11 8.57
C GLY A 91 2.01 -14.50 9.17
N THR A 92 0.92 -15.07 9.66
CA THR A 92 0.89 -16.43 10.20
C THR A 92 -0.40 -17.12 9.78
N ASN A 93 -0.44 -18.44 9.92
CA ASN A 93 -1.64 -19.25 9.75
C ASN A 93 -1.77 -20.20 10.94
N TYR A 94 -2.85 -20.99 10.99
CA TYR A 94 -3.12 -21.90 12.11
C TYR A 94 -1.94 -22.86 12.39
N GLU A 95 -1.36 -23.46 11.35
CA GLU A 95 -0.24 -24.40 11.50
C GLU A 95 1.02 -23.69 12.01
N MET A 96 1.38 -22.55 11.44
CA MET A 96 2.55 -21.78 11.87
C MET A 96 2.39 -21.28 13.30
N PHE A 97 1.21 -20.75 13.65
CA PHE A 97 0.90 -20.25 14.98
C PHE A 97 1.04 -21.33 16.05
N SER A 98 0.53 -22.56 15.80
CA SER A 98 0.69 -23.69 16.72
C SER A 98 2.16 -24.08 17.00
N LYS A 99 3.08 -23.65 16.13
CA LYS A 99 4.53 -23.89 16.23
C LYS A 99 5.30 -22.62 16.63
N LEU A 100 4.62 -21.54 17.00
CA LEU A 100 5.19 -20.21 17.29
C LEU A 100 6.01 -19.65 16.11
N ARG A 101 5.50 -19.81 14.89
CA ARG A 101 6.13 -19.34 13.64
C ARG A 101 5.28 -18.28 12.95
N PHE A 102 5.95 -17.42 12.20
CA PHE A 102 5.35 -16.47 11.27
C PHE A 102 6.32 -16.23 10.10
N ARG A 103 5.79 -15.74 8.97
CA ARG A 103 6.58 -15.22 7.87
C ARG A 103 6.82 -13.74 8.10
N ALA A 104 8.06 -13.31 7.93
CA ALA A 104 8.46 -11.92 8.00
C ALA A 104 9.05 -11.47 6.66
N TRP A 105 8.82 -10.21 6.31
CA TRP A 105 9.52 -9.51 5.24
C TRP A 105 9.89 -8.12 5.78
N GLY A 106 11.16 -7.76 5.78
CA GLY A 106 11.64 -6.44 6.21
C GLY A 106 12.01 -5.53 5.04
N GLY A 107 11.85 -4.22 5.22
CA GLY A 107 12.11 -3.18 4.23
C GLY A 107 10.86 -2.77 3.42
N PRO A 108 10.95 -1.71 2.60
CA PRO A 108 9.88 -1.30 1.68
C PRO A 108 9.57 -2.35 0.61
N THR A 109 8.36 -2.31 0.04
CA THR A 109 7.97 -3.22 -1.06
C THR A 109 8.66 -2.81 -2.36
N TYR A 110 9.08 -3.79 -3.17
CA TYR A 110 9.85 -3.60 -4.41
C TYR A 110 9.30 -4.42 -5.60
N ASP A 111 8.08 -4.93 -5.52
CA ASP A 111 7.44 -5.63 -6.65
C ASP A 111 6.07 -4.99 -6.92
N PRO A 112 5.88 -4.25 -8.02
CA PRO A 112 6.81 -4.00 -9.15
C PRO A 112 7.75 -2.79 -8.99
N LEU A 113 7.86 -2.22 -7.79
CA LEU A 113 8.52 -0.93 -7.54
C LEU A 113 10.06 -1.05 -7.46
N PRO A 114 10.83 0.03 -7.70
CA PRO A 114 12.27 -0.02 -7.47
C PRO A 114 12.59 -0.34 -6.00
N VAL A 115 13.68 -1.08 -5.77
CA VAL A 115 14.23 -1.29 -4.42
C VAL A 115 14.57 0.07 -3.81
N PHE A 116 14.25 0.25 -2.52
CA PHE A 116 14.63 1.45 -1.78
C PHE A 116 16.12 1.36 -1.41
N GLU A 117 16.87 2.44 -1.67
CA GLU A 117 18.32 2.57 -1.41
C GLU A 117 18.61 3.71 -0.44
#